data_AF-X0Q354-F1
#
_entry.id   AF-X0Q354-F1
#
_cell.length_a   1.000
_cell.length_b   1.000
_cell.length_c   1.000
_cell.angle_alpha   90.00
_cell.angle_beta   90.00
_cell.angle_gamma   90.00
#
_symmetry.space_group_name_H-M   'P 1'
#
loop_
_entity.id
_entity.type
_entity.pdbx_description
1 polymer ?
#
loop_
_entity_poly.entity_id
_entity_poly.type
_entity_poly.pdbx_seq_one_letter_code
_entity_poly.pdbx_strand_id
1 'polypeptide(L)'
;MTTTAFQVPFTGVIGDPFPFATVSLAASTGASPGPGVARLSATSMCPAFTPGANCTTYTSATVVRWLNLSTGAAGTVTVPSGSFGVPGKEPVVDVPTGSGHVTATVLGESSATIVPGLGYFFVP
;
A
#
# COMPACT_ATOMS: atom_id res chain seq x y z
N MET A 1 5.42 -16.56 -9.70
CA MET A 1 5.26 -15.11 -9.91
C MET A 1 5.66 -14.44 -8.62
N THR A 2 6.64 -13.55 -8.66
CA THR A 2 7.19 -12.92 -7.45
C THR A 2 6.29 -11.75 -7.05
N THR A 3 5.18 -12.05 -6.39
CA THR A 3 4.43 -11.04 -5.65
C THR A 3 5.31 -10.64 -4.47
N THR A 4 6.04 -9.53 -4.56
CA THR A 4 6.64 -8.95 -3.36
C THR A 4 5.52 -8.28 -2.59
N ALA A 5 4.85 -9.06 -1.74
CA ALA A 5 3.87 -8.53 -0.81
C ALA A 5 4.59 -7.56 0.12
N PHE A 6 4.53 -6.29 -0.25
CA PHE A 6 4.63 -5.20 0.68
C PHE A 6 3.49 -5.44 1.68
N GLN A 7 3.80 -5.49 2.96
CA GLN A 7 2.81 -5.41 4.03
C GLN A 7 3.43 -4.41 4.94
N VAL A 8 3.09 -3.18 4.67
CA VAL A 8 3.74 -2.09 5.32
C VAL A 8 2.68 -1.41 6.13
N PRO A 9 2.59 -1.82 7.39
CA PRO A 9 1.66 -1.21 8.31
C PRO A 9 2.05 0.26 8.45
N PHE A 10 1.18 1.16 8.04
CA PHE A 10 1.22 2.49 8.64
C PHE A 10 0.19 2.53 9.75
N THR A 11 0.57 3.12 10.88
CA THR A 11 -0.34 3.36 12.00
C THR A 11 -0.78 4.81 11.92
N GLY A 12 -2.08 5.06 11.90
CA GLY A 12 -2.63 6.42 11.88
C GLY A 12 -3.90 6.57 12.70
N VAL A 13 -4.31 7.82 12.93
CA VAL A 13 -5.65 8.11 13.44
C VAL A 13 -6.62 8.04 12.27
N ILE A 14 -7.46 7.01 12.26
CA ILE A 14 -8.35 6.72 11.11
C ILE A 14 -9.83 7.01 11.46
N GLY A 15 -10.24 6.77 12.71
CA GLY A 15 -11.61 7.02 13.19
C GLY A 15 -12.40 5.72 13.39
N ASP A 16 -13.67 5.69 13.01
CA ASP A 16 -14.49 4.46 13.10
C ASP A 16 -13.99 3.42 12.06
N PRO A 17 -13.87 2.11 12.39
CA PRO A 17 -14.11 1.47 13.70
C PRO A 17 -12.89 1.41 14.62
N PHE A 18 -11.72 1.80 14.12
CA PHE A 18 -10.46 1.75 14.88
C PHE A 18 -9.85 3.15 14.97
N PRO A 19 -9.93 3.82 16.15
CA PRO A 19 -9.36 5.15 16.29
C PRO A 19 -7.87 5.16 15.95
N PHE A 20 -7.18 4.03 16.18
CA PHE A 20 -5.85 3.75 15.69
C PHE A 20 -5.85 2.44 14.92
N ALA A 21 -5.47 2.50 13.65
CA ALA A 21 -5.44 1.32 12.81
C ALA A 21 -4.14 1.20 12.02
N THR A 22 -3.82 -0.05 11.74
CA THR A 22 -2.75 -0.49 10.87
C THR A 22 -3.34 -0.86 9.52
N VAL A 23 -2.88 -0.23 8.44
CA VAL A 23 -3.33 -0.55 7.08
C VAL A 23 -2.24 -1.32 6.34
N SER A 24 -2.65 -2.39 5.67
CA SER A 24 -1.81 -3.21 4.82
C SER A 24 -1.98 -2.86 3.35
N LEU A 25 -0.85 -2.64 2.67
CA LEU A 25 -0.78 -2.39 1.23
C LEU A 25 0.06 -3.46 0.55
N ALA A 26 -0.53 -4.26 -0.34
CA ALA A 26 0.17 -5.21 -1.19
C ALA A 26 0.72 -4.55 -2.46
N ALA A 27 1.86 -5.05 -2.94
CA ALA A 27 2.42 -4.72 -4.23
C ALA A 27 2.61 -6.01 -5.05
N SER A 28 2.36 -5.95 -6.37
CA SER A 28 2.67 -7.04 -7.29
C SER A 28 3.39 -6.50 -8.54
N THR A 29 4.37 -7.26 -9.01
CA THR A 29 5.23 -6.92 -10.15
C THR A 29 5.37 -8.16 -11.05
N GLY A 30 5.70 -7.98 -12.33
CA GLY A 30 5.84 -9.08 -13.29
C GLY A 30 4.89 -9.00 -14.48
N ALA A 31 4.53 -10.16 -15.02
CA ALA A 31 3.77 -10.27 -16.28
C ALA A 31 2.40 -9.56 -16.28
N SER A 32 1.81 -9.37 -15.10
CA SER A 32 0.64 -8.52 -14.89
C SER A 32 0.94 -7.68 -13.64
N PRO A 33 0.97 -6.34 -13.73
CA PRO A 33 0.43 -5.47 -14.79
C PRO A 33 1.31 -5.32 -16.06
N GLY A 34 2.53 -5.81 -16.07
CA GLY A 34 3.47 -5.69 -17.20
C GLY A 34 4.85 -5.22 -16.75
N PRO A 35 5.85 -5.24 -17.66
CA PRO A 35 7.21 -4.80 -17.35
C PRO A 35 7.24 -3.33 -16.95
N GLY A 36 8.06 -2.99 -15.96
CA GLY A 36 8.22 -1.63 -15.47
C GLY A 36 7.02 -1.04 -14.73
N VAL A 37 6.01 -1.85 -14.39
CA VAL A 37 4.80 -1.41 -13.68
C VAL A 37 4.66 -2.18 -12.37
N ALA A 38 4.40 -1.44 -11.29
CA ALA A 38 4.04 -1.98 -9.99
C ALA A 38 2.55 -1.79 -9.74
N ARG A 39 1.84 -2.87 -9.44
CA ARG A 39 0.43 -2.84 -9.07
C ARG A 39 0.30 -2.78 -7.56
N LEU A 40 -0.35 -1.75 -7.04
CA LEU A 40 -0.55 -1.53 -5.62
C LEU A 40 -2.01 -1.80 -5.26
N SER A 41 -2.24 -2.43 -4.11
CA SER A 41 -3.58 -2.71 -3.59
C SER A 41 -3.64 -2.59 -2.08
N ALA A 42 -4.59 -1.82 -1.55
CA ALA A 42 -4.82 -1.73 -0.11
C ALA A 42 -5.73 -2.89 0.33
N THR A 43 -5.20 -3.79 1.16
CA THR A 43 -5.83 -5.11 1.39
C THR A 43 -6.67 -5.17 2.65
N SER A 44 -6.22 -4.58 3.75
CA SER A 44 -6.91 -4.70 5.03
C SER A 44 -6.52 -3.58 5.99
N MET A 45 -7.41 -3.33 6.95
CA MET A 45 -7.18 -2.43 8.07
C MET A 45 -7.46 -3.18 9.36
N CYS A 46 -6.53 -3.15 10.31
CA CYS A 46 -6.65 -3.84 11.59
C CYS A 46 -6.45 -2.85 12.75
N PRO A 47 -7.06 -3.05 13.92
CA PRO A 47 -6.77 -2.26 15.11
C PRO A 47 -5.28 -2.33 15.46
N ALA A 48 -4.66 -1.17 15.69
CA ALA A 48 -3.21 -1.05 15.87
C ALA A 48 -2.69 -1.79 17.12
N PHE A 49 -3.50 -1.83 18.18
CA PHE A 49 -3.12 -2.43 19.47
C PHE A 49 -3.47 -3.92 19.61
N THR A 50 -4.21 -4.48 18.65
CA THR A 50 -4.49 -5.93 18.57
C THR A 50 -4.26 -6.41 17.13
N PRO A 51 -3.00 -6.45 16.67
CA PRO A 51 -2.67 -6.74 15.28
C PRO A 51 -3.24 -8.09 14.83
N GLY A 52 -3.87 -8.13 13.65
CA GLY A 52 -4.43 -9.35 13.07
C GLY A 52 -5.79 -9.79 13.61
N ALA A 53 -6.29 -9.19 14.69
CA ALA A 53 -7.64 -9.45 15.20
C ALA A 53 -8.65 -8.46 14.62
N ASN A 54 -9.85 -8.94 14.27
CA ASN A 54 -10.97 -8.10 13.81
C ASN A 54 -10.65 -7.17 12.64
N CYS A 55 -9.76 -7.59 11.73
CA CYS A 55 -9.42 -6.78 10.57
C CYS A 55 -10.63 -6.59 9.64
N THR A 56 -10.78 -5.39 9.10
CA THR A 56 -11.75 -5.08 8.06
C THR A 56 -11.12 -5.22 6.69
N THR A 57 -11.93 -5.64 5.71
CA THR A 57 -11.58 -5.56 4.27
C THR A 57 -11.67 -4.14 3.73
N TYR A 58 -12.20 -3.20 4.53
CA TYR A 58 -12.09 -1.77 4.28
C TYR A 58 -10.68 -1.28 4.55
N THR A 59 -10.20 -0.37 3.70
CA THR A 59 -8.95 0.35 3.86
C THR A 59 -9.18 1.83 3.61
N SER A 60 -8.58 2.70 4.43
CA SER A 60 -8.54 4.13 4.15
C SER A 60 -7.66 4.39 2.92
N ALA A 61 -7.87 5.52 2.24
CA ALA A 61 -6.98 5.96 1.19
C ALA A 61 -5.54 6.14 1.71
N THR A 62 -4.57 5.80 0.87
CA THR A 62 -3.15 5.80 1.22
C THR A 62 -2.33 6.50 0.14
N VAL A 63 -1.32 7.23 0.57
CA VAL A 63 -0.36 7.90 -0.33
C VAL A 63 0.92 7.10 -0.33
N VAL A 64 1.35 6.70 -1.52
CA VAL A 64 2.60 5.95 -1.74
C VAL A 64 3.58 6.86 -2.47
N ARG A 65 4.70 7.16 -1.81
CA ARG A 65 5.84 7.86 -2.42
C ARG A 65 6.89 6.83 -2.78
N TRP A 66 7.38 6.86 -4.01
CA TRP A 66 8.31 5.84 -4.49
C TRP A 66 9.52 6.45 -5.18
N LEU A 67 10.63 5.70 -5.15
CA LEU A 67 11.89 6.00 -5.81
C LEU A 67 12.43 4.72 -6.45
N ASN A 68 12.67 4.77 -7.75
CA ASN A 68 13.43 3.75 -8.48
C ASN A 68 14.93 4.06 -8.30
N LEU A 69 15.60 3.25 -7.49
CA LEU A 69 17.02 3.36 -7.17
C LEU A 69 17.92 3.05 -8.37
N SER A 70 17.42 2.35 -9.38
CA SER A 70 18.17 2.00 -10.58
C SER A 70 18.19 3.13 -11.63
N THR A 71 17.16 3.99 -11.66
CA THR A 71 17.00 5.02 -12.69
C THR A 71 16.92 6.45 -12.14
N GLY A 72 16.71 6.60 -10.84
CA GLY A 72 16.44 7.90 -10.20
C GLY A 72 15.01 8.42 -10.42
N ALA A 73 14.16 7.69 -11.14
CA ALA A 73 12.76 8.06 -11.32
C ALA A 73 12.02 8.00 -9.97
N ALA A 74 11.14 8.96 -9.70
CA ALA A 74 10.37 9.02 -8.47
C ALA A 74 8.96 9.51 -8.74
N GLY A 75 8.05 9.24 -7.81
CA GLY A 75 6.67 9.68 -7.95
C GLY A 75 5.88 9.54 -6.67
N THR A 76 4.65 10.04 -6.74
CA THR A 76 3.65 9.89 -5.68
C THR A 76 2.37 9.40 -6.32
N VAL A 77 1.71 8.45 -5.68
CA VAL A 77 0.42 7.91 -6.12
C VAL A 77 -0.50 7.76 -4.91
N THR A 78 -1.80 7.96 -5.13
CA THR A 78 -2.82 7.69 -4.11
C THR A 78 -3.55 6.41 -4.46
N VAL A 79 -3.54 5.45 -3.54
CA VAL A 79 -4.45 4.30 -3.60
C VAL A 79 -5.73 4.70 -2.88
N PRO A 80 -6.88 4.73 -3.57
CA PRO A 80 -8.13 5.22 -2.98
C PRO A 80 -8.60 4.28 -1.85
N SER A 81 -9.57 4.74 -1.07
CA SER A 81 -10.19 3.91 -0.03
C SER A 81 -10.90 2.69 -0.63
N GLY A 82 -10.81 1.55 0.04
CA GLY A 82 -11.59 0.36 -0.30
C GLY A 82 -13.07 0.52 0.07
N SER A 83 -13.92 -0.34 -0.48
CA SER A 83 -15.34 -0.40 -0.08
C SER A 83 -15.51 -1.32 1.13
N PHE A 84 -16.24 -0.87 2.15
CA PHE A 84 -16.51 -1.68 3.34
C PHE A 84 -17.35 -2.92 2.98
N GLY A 85 -16.92 -4.10 3.43
CA GLY A 85 -17.72 -5.32 3.35
C GLY A 85 -17.78 -6.01 1.98
N VAL A 86 -16.92 -5.64 1.02
CA VAL A 86 -16.88 -6.27 -0.31
C VAL A 86 -15.51 -6.93 -0.57
N PRO A 87 -15.33 -8.20 -0.16
CA PRO A 87 -14.11 -8.95 -0.44
C PRO A 87 -13.83 -9.04 -1.96
N GLY A 88 -12.57 -8.90 -2.37
CA GLY A 88 -12.18 -9.01 -3.79
C GLY A 88 -12.43 -7.75 -4.63
N LYS A 89 -12.87 -6.65 -4.00
CA LYS A 89 -12.97 -5.32 -4.61
C LYS A 89 -12.01 -4.33 -3.94
N GLU A 90 -10.81 -4.82 -3.61
CA GLU A 90 -9.75 -3.96 -3.13
C GLU A 90 -9.41 -2.93 -4.22
N PRO A 91 -9.16 -1.67 -3.84
CA PRO A 91 -8.72 -0.66 -4.79
C PRO A 91 -7.35 -1.08 -5.34
N VAL A 92 -7.20 -0.97 -6.66
CA VAL A 92 -5.96 -1.33 -7.36
C VAL A 92 -5.50 -0.13 -8.18
N VAL A 93 -4.21 0.17 -8.09
CA VAL A 93 -3.57 1.22 -8.90
C VAL A 93 -2.30 0.69 -9.52
N ASP A 94 -2.17 0.87 -10.84
CA ASP A 94 -0.97 0.52 -11.58
C ASP A 94 -0.04 1.74 -11.68
N VAL A 95 1.22 1.57 -11.29
CA VAL A 95 2.20 2.65 -11.18
C VAL A 95 3.37 2.36 -12.11
N PRO A 96 3.64 3.21 -13.11
CA PRO A 96 4.76 3.04 -14.03
C PRO A 96 6.06 3.49 -13.35
N THR A 97 6.62 2.64 -12.48
CA THR A 97 7.86 2.92 -11.73
C THR A 97 9.13 2.75 -12.59
N GLY A 98 9.01 2.11 -13.75
CA GLY A 98 10.12 1.60 -14.53
C GLY A 98 10.70 0.31 -13.93
N SER A 99 11.44 -0.44 -14.75
CA SER A 99 12.16 -1.64 -14.28
C SER A 99 13.31 -1.26 -13.34
N GLY A 100 13.63 -2.15 -12.41
CA GLY A 100 14.70 -1.97 -11.44
C GLY A 100 14.25 -2.07 -10.00
N HIS A 101 15.12 -1.61 -9.10
CA HIS A 101 14.90 -1.65 -7.66
C HIS A 101 14.12 -0.43 -7.19
N VAL A 102 12.95 -0.65 -6.59
CA VAL A 102 12.06 0.41 -6.14
C VAL A 102 11.93 0.36 -4.63
N THR A 103 12.07 1.51 -3.98
CA THR A 103 11.68 1.71 -2.59
C THR A 103 10.42 2.57 -2.53
N ALA A 104 9.57 2.29 -1.54
CA ALA A 104 8.32 3.02 -1.35
C ALA A 104 8.07 3.32 0.13
N THR A 105 7.61 4.53 0.40
CA THR A 105 7.08 4.98 1.69
C THR A 105 5.58 5.10 1.59
N VAL A 106 4.86 4.57 2.56
CA VAL A 106 3.39 4.59 2.62
C VAL A 106 2.91 5.43 3.78
N LEU A 107 1.97 6.29 3.49
CA LEU A 107 1.37 7.24 4.42
C LEU A 107 -0.15 7.09 4.30
N GLY A 108 -0.88 7.37 5.39
CA GLY A 108 -2.30 7.65 5.28
C GLY A 108 -2.53 8.93 4.48
N GLU A 109 -3.65 9.01 3.75
CA GLU A 109 -4.03 10.23 3.04
C GLU A 109 -4.29 11.40 4.00
N SER A 110 -4.80 11.12 5.20
CA SER A 110 -4.91 12.12 6.26
C SER A 110 -3.54 12.42 6.88
N SER A 111 -3.35 13.64 7.35
CA SER A 111 -2.14 14.10 8.08
C SER A 111 -1.93 13.40 9.43
N ALA A 112 -2.65 12.30 9.70
CA ALA A 112 -2.65 11.59 10.97
C ALA A 112 -1.81 10.30 10.97
N THR A 113 -0.89 10.16 10.01
CA THR A 113 0.10 9.07 10.01
C THR A 113 1.05 9.24 11.20
N ILE A 114 1.06 8.26 12.10
CA ILE A 114 1.94 8.22 13.27
C ILE A 114 3.24 7.49 12.91
N VAL A 115 3.12 6.32 12.28
CA VAL A 115 4.26 5.52 11.83
C VAL A 115 4.13 5.32 10.32
N PRO A 116 4.98 5.95 9.50
CA PRO A 116 5.04 5.70 8.07
C PRO A 116 5.44 4.26 7.78
N GLY A 117 4.86 3.77 6.71
CA GLY A 117 5.30 2.56 6.09
C GLY A 117 6.57 2.69 5.26
N LEU A 118 7.46 1.71 5.27
CA LEU A 118 8.58 1.59 4.33
C LEU A 118 8.73 0.16 3.78
N GLY A 119 9.12 0.04 2.51
CA GLY A 119 9.64 -1.21 1.98
C GLY A 119 10.25 -1.09 0.60
N TYR A 120 10.54 -2.25 0.00
CA TYR A 120 11.41 -2.37 -1.16
C TYR A 120 11.03 -3.60 -2.00
N PHE A 121 11.09 -3.46 -3.33
CA PHE A 121 10.79 -4.53 -4.27
C PHE A 121 11.54 -4.35 -5.59
N PHE A 122 11.58 -5.40 -6.40
CA PHE A 122 12.12 -5.35 -7.76
C PHE A 122 10.98 -5.40 -8.77
N VAL A 123 11.08 -4.53 -9.79
CA VAL A 123 10.17 -4.50 -10.93
C VAL A 123 10.94 -5.03 -12.14
N PRO A 124 10.52 -6.18 -12.71
CA PRO A 124 11.16 -6.70 -13.91
C PRO A 124 10.90 -5.81 -15.13
#